data_AF-A0A2I0UD68-F1
#
_entry.id   AF-A0A2I0UD68-F1
#
_cell.length_a   1.000
_cell.length_b   1.000
_cell.length_c   1.000
_cell.angle_alpha   90.00
_cell.angle_beta   90.00
_cell.angle_gamma   90.00
#
_symmetry.space_group_name_H-M   'P 1'
#
loop_
_entity.id
_entity.type
_entity.pdbx_description
1 polymer ?
#
loop_
_entity_poly.entity_id
_entity_poly.type
_entity_poly.pdbx_seq_one_letter_code
_entity_poly.pdbx_strand_id
1 'polypeptide(L)'
;MSQQCALAAQKANHILDCMKRSMASRSRELILLLYSSLVRSYLEYCIHLWSPQHRKDMDQLEPVQWKATRMIRGLEHLSYEDRLRELSLFSLEKGRLQGDLIAAFQY
;
A
#
# COMPACT_ATOMS: atom_id res chain seq x y z
N MET A 1 1.04 13.17 -12.77
CA MET A 1 0.98 11.90 -12.03
C MET A 1 1.68 11.93 -10.68
N SER A 2 2.94 12.37 -10.58
CA SER A 2 3.65 12.39 -9.26
C SER A 2 2.95 13.22 -8.18
N GLN A 3 2.29 14.32 -8.53
CA GLN A 3 1.61 15.17 -7.54
C GLN A 3 0.39 14.50 -6.91
N GLN A 4 -0.38 13.71 -7.67
CA GLN A 4 -1.54 12.99 -7.12
C GLN A 4 -1.09 11.83 -6.22
N CYS A 5 -0.05 11.10 -6.60
CA CYS A 5 0.54 10.06 -5.76
C CYS A 5 1.15 10.67 -4.48
N ALA A 6 1.82 11.81 -4.58
CA ALA A 6 2.33 12.55 -3.42
C ALA A 6 1.20 13.02 -2.49
N LEU A 7 0.11 13.56 -3.04
CA LEU A 7 -1.07 13.96 -2.26
C LEU A 7 -1.76 12.77 -1.58
N ALA A 8 -1.87 11.63 -2.27
CA ALA A 8 -2.43 10.41 -1.71
C ALA A 8 -1.54 9.87 -0.57
N ALA A 9 -0.22 9.82 -0.79
CA ALA A 9 0.76 9.44 0.23
C ALA A 9 0.70 10.38 1.44
N GLN A 10 0.58 11.69 1.22
CA GLN A 10 0.47 12.68 2.30
C GLN A 10 -0.81 12.47 3.12
N LYS A 11 -1.96 12.29 2.47
CA LYS A 11 -3.23 12.00 3.14
C LYS A 11 -3.15 10.71 3.95
N ALA A 12 -2.59 9.66 3.37
CA ALA A 12 -2.43 8.37 4.04
C ALA A 12 -1.51 8.46 5.27
N ASN A 13 -0.37 9.17 5.15
CA ASN A 13 0.51 9.42 6.29
C ASN A 13 -0.21 10.21 7.40
N HIS A 14 -1.02 11.22 7.04
CA HIS A 14 -1.77 11.99 8.02
C HIS A 14 -2.80 11.14 8.78
N ILE A 15 -3.46 10.22 8.08
CA ILE A 15 -4.39 9.24 8.69
C ILE A 15 -3.62 8.31 9.62
N LEU A 16 -2.48 7.77 9.18
CA LEU A 16 -1.61 6.91 10.00
C LEU A 16 -1.14 7.62 11.28
N ASP A 17 -0.73 8.89 11.17
CA ASP A 17 -0.31 9.68 12.33
C ASP A 17 -1.46 9.97 13.29
N CYS A 18 -2.68 10.23 12.77
CA CYS A 18 -3.88 10.36 13.59
C CYS A 18 -4.15 9.07 14.37
N MET A 19 -4.10 7.92 13.69
CA MET A 19 -4.31 6.61 14.30
C MET A 19 -3.25 6.28 15.36
N LYS A 20 -1.98 6.60 15.09
CA LYS A 20 -0.88 6.41 16.04
C LYS A 20 -1.11 7.18 17.35
N ARG A 21 -1.73 8.36 17.26
CA ARG A 21 -1.98 9.25 18.41
C ARG A 21 -3.28 8.93 19.15
N SER A 22 -4.32 8.50 18.45
CA SER A 22 -5.67 8.41 19.02
C SER A 22 -6.03 7.03 19.57
N MET A 23 -5.40 5.94 19.13
CA MET A 23 -5.91 4.61 19.45
C MET A 23 -4.93 3.67 20.18
N ALA A 24 -5.42 3.09 21.29
CA ALA A 24 -4.74 2.06 22.05
C ALA A 24 -4.77 0.67 21.38
N SER A 25 -5.75 0.41 20.49
CA SER A 25 -5.86 -0.84 19.74
C SER A 25 -5.25 -0.72 18.35
N ARG A 26 -4.13 -1.40 18.15
CA ARG A 26 -3.43 -1.56 16.86
C ARG A 26 -4.14 -2.60 15.99
N SER A 27 -5.40 -2.35 15.63
CA SER A 27 -6.31 -3.38 15.08
C SER A 27 -6.01 -3.74 13.62
N ARG A 28 -6.05 -5.04 13.32
CA ARG A 28 -5.82 -5.61 11.99
C ARG A 28 -6.87 -5.12 10.99
N GLU A 29 -8.11 -4.92 11.42
CA GLU A 29 -9.20 -4.46 10.54
C GLU A 29 -8.94 -3.06 9.97
N LEU A 30 -8.32 -2.17 10.73
CA LEU A 30 -8.04 -0.81 10.25
C LEU A 30 -6.92 -0.76 9.23
N ILE A 31 -5.97 -1.69 9.30
CA ILE A 31 -4.95 -1.82 8.26
C ILE A 31 -5.56 -2.37 7.01
N LEU A 32 -6.48 -3.32 7.12
CA LEU A 32 -7.25 -3.77 5.98
C LEU A 32 -8.11 -2.63 5.41
N LEU A 33 -8.65 -1.74 6.23
CA LEU A 33 -9.39 -0.55 5.78
C LEU A 33 -8.49 0.48 5.08
N LEU A 34 -7.30 0.76 5.63
CA LEU A 34 -6.28 1.65 5.04
C LEU A 34 -5.69 1.06 3.77
N TYR A 35 -5.40 -0.24 3.78
CA TYR A 35 -4.95 -0.97 2.61
C TYR A 35 -6.05 -0.96 1.57
N SER A 36 -7.30 -1.27 1.89
CA SER A 36 -8.42 -1.22 0.95
C SER A 36 -8.67 0.18 0.42
N SER A 37 -8.52 1.24 1.22
CA SER A 37 -8.67 2.61 0.73
C SER A 37 -7.51 3.03 -0.18
N LEU A 38 -6.27 2.61 0.11
CA LEU A 38 -5.10 2.81 -0.75
C LEU A 38 -5.17 1.97 -2.03
N VAL A 39 -5.48 0.69 -1.89
CA VAL A 39 -5.44 -0.36 -2.92
C VAL A 39 -6.67 -0.36 -3.78
N ARG A 40 -7.87 -0.01 -3.30
CA ARG A 40 -9.02 0.23 -4.18
C ARG A 40 -8.78 1.46 -5.04
N SER A 41 -8.29 2.55 -4.44
CA SER A 41 -7.89 3.76 -5.18
C SER A 41 -6.71 3.53 -6.14
N TYR A 42 -5.81 2.59 -5.82
CA TYR A 42 -4.61 2.31 -6.62
C TYR A 42 -4.84 1.21 -7.65
N LEU A 43 -5.42 0.05 -7.33
CA LEU A 43 -5.72 -0.99 -8.32
C LEU A 43 -6.76 -0.54 -9.36
N GLU A 44 -7.86 0.13 -8.95
CA GLU A 44 -8.86 0.60 -9.93
C GLU A 44 -8.31 1.69 -10.85
N TYR A 45 -7.35 2.49 -10.38
CA TYR A 45 -6.72 3.56 -11.15
C TYR A 45 -5.49 3.10 -11.94
N CYS A 46 -4.67 2.21 -11.36
CA CYS A 46 -3.43 1.72 -11.95
C CYS A 46 -3.69 0.84 -13.15
N ILE A 47 -4.78 0.05 -13.21
CA ILE A 47 -5.10 -0.81 -14.37
C ILE A 47 -5.04 -0.06 -15.72
N HIS A 48 -5.27 1.26 -15.76
CA HIS A 48 -5.17 2.06 -16.98
C HIS A 48 -3.81 2.75 -17.22
N LEU A 49 -2.88 2.71 -16.26
CA LEU A 49 -1.70 3.61 -16.21
C LEU A 49 -0.38 2.90 -15.81
N TRP A 50 -0.23 1.59 -16.08
CA TRP A 50 1.00 0.86 -15.81
C TRP A 50 2.09 1.12 -16.88
N SER A 51 2.56 2.36 -16.98
CA SER A 51 3.76 2.69 -17.79
C SER A 51 5.05 2.62 -16.95
N PRO A 52 6.19 2.19 -17.53
CA PRO A 52 7.51 2.16 -16.88
C PRO A 52 7.96 3.47 -16.22
N GLN A 53 7.42 4.62 -16.65
CA GLN A 53 7.73 5.92 -16.04
C GLN A 53 7.26 6.06 -14.58
N HIS A 54 6.36 5.20 -14.09
CA HIS A 54 5.66 5.36 -12.80
C HIS A 54 6.34 4.64 -11.62
N ARG A 55 7.54 4.08 -11.81
CA ARG A 55 8.34 3.48 -10.72
C ARG A 55 8.56 4.44 -9.55
N LYS A 56 8.72 5.74 -9.86
CA LYS A 56 8.89 6.81 -8.85
C LYS A 56 7.68 6.97 -7.94
N ASP A 57 6.48 6.66 -8.43
CA ASP A 57 5.26 6.77 -7.64
C ASP A 57 5.12 5.61 -6.66
N MET A 58 5.64 4.42 -7.01
CA MET A 58 5.76 3.29 -6.07
C MET A 58 6.69 3.60 -4.91
N ASP A 59 7.84 4.23 -5.18
CA ASP A 59 8.81 4.60 -4.14
C ASP A 59 8.22 5.55 -3.08
N GLN A 60 7.20 6.34 -3.45
CA GLN A 60 6.49 7.23 -2.53
C GLN A 60 5.42 6.48 -1.69
N LEU A 61 4.91 5.35 -2.17
CA LEU A 61 3.78 4.64 -1.61
C LEU A 61 4.18 3.39 -0.81
N GLU A 62 5.23 2.68 -1.22
CA GLU A 62 5.76 1.52 -0.48
C GLU A 62 6.09 1.85 0.99
N PRO A 63 6.68 3.02 1.33
CA PRO A 63 6.91 3.40 2.72
C PRO A 63 5.62 3.56 3.53
N VAL A 64 4.50 3.94 2.89
CA VAL A 64 3.19 4.07 3.55
C VAL A 64 2.67 2.69 3.93
N GLN A 65 2.73 1.72 3.01
CA GLN A 65 2.36 0.32 3.29
C GLN A 65 3.25 -0.30 4.37
N TRP A 66 4.55 -0.07 4.31
CA TRP A 66 5.48 -0.54 5.33
C TRP A 66 5.19 0.04 6.72
N LYS A 67 4.93 1.36 6.82
CA LYS A 67 4.57 2.01 8.08
C LYS A 67 3.26 1.46 8.63
N ALA A 68 2.25 1.32 7.78
CA ALA A 68 0.95 0.78 8.15
C ALA A 68 1.14 -0.62 8.75
N THR A 69 1.67 -1.58 7.99
CA THR A 69 1.83 -2.97 8.45
C THR A 69 2.68 -3.10 9.72
N ARG A 70 3.66 -2.21 9.94
CA ARG A 70 4.47 -2.18 11.18
C ARG A 70 3.67 -1.75 12.41
N MET A 71 2.60 -0.98 12.22
CA MET A 71 1.77 -0.48 13.32
C MET A 71 0.83 -1.54 13.90
N ILE A 72 0.75 -2.75 13.36
CA ILE A 72 -0.12 -3.82 13.90
C ILE A 72 0.52 -4.48 15.11
N ARG A 73 -0.24 -4.59 16.21
CA ARG A 73 0.21 -5.33 17.39
C ARG A 73 0.49 -6.78 17.03
N GLY A 74 1.65 -7.27 17.42
CA GLY A 74 2.07 -8.65 17.16
C GLY A 74 2.77 -8.84 15.81
N LEU A 75 2.79 -7.83 14.94
CA LEU A 75 3.53 -7.88 13.67
C LEU A 75 4.76 -6.96 13.65
N GLU A 76 4.95 -6.13 14.68
CA GLU A 76 6.04 -5.13 14.79
C GLU A 76 7.44 -5.69 14.61
N HIS A 77 7.67 -6.92 15.09
CA HIS A 77 8.97 -7.59 15.09
C HIS A 77 9.22 -8.39 13.81
N LEU A 78 8.19 -8.60 12.99
CA LEU A 78 8.30 -9.36 11.76
C LEU A 78 8.95 -8.54 10.66
N SER A 79 9.66 -9.24 9.77
CA SER A 79 10.19 -8.64 8.54
C SER A 79 9.05 -8.05 7.70
N TYR A 80 9.36 -7.14 6.78
CA TYR A 80 8.31 -6.57 5.94
C TYR A 80 7.61 -7.64 5.10
N GLU A 81 8.37 -8.59 4.55
CA GLU A 81 7.83 -9.69 3.74
C GLU A 81 6.93 -10.61 4.57
N ASP A 82 7.33 -10.94 5.80
CA ASP A 82 6.52 -11.79 6.68
C ASP A 82 5.23 -11.08 7.10
N ARG A 83 5.28 -9.76 7.36
CA ARG A 83 4.07 -8.97 7.62
C ARG A 83 3.11 -9.01 6.46
N LEU A 84 3.61 -8.87 5.23
CA LEU A 84 2.79 -8.97 4.03
C LEU A 84 2.17 -10.37 3.90
N ARG A 85 2.93 -11.43 4.17
CA ARG A 85 2.45 -12.81 4.13
C ARG A 85 1.33 -13.06 5.15
N GLU A 86 1.51 -12.61 6.39
CA GLU A 86 0.53 -12.78 7.48
C GLU A 86 -0.77 -12.00 7.21
N LEU A 87 -0.65 -10.88 6.50
CA LEU A 87 -1.79 -10.05 6.08
C LEU A 87 -2.35 -10.47 4.71
N SER A 88 -1.78 -11.48 4.06
CA SER A 88 -2.13 -11.91 2.70
C SER A 88 -2.10 -10.75 1.68
N LEU A 89 -1.11 -9.87 1.81
CA LEU A 89 -0.90 -8.70 0.96
C LEU A 89 0.29 -8.93 0.00
N PHE A 90 0.25 -8.27 -1.15
CA PHE A 90 1.41 -8.15 -2.03
C PHE A 90 2.15 -6.84 -1.77
N SER A 91 3.47 -6.84 -2.01
CA SER A 91 4.22 -5.59 -2.18
C SER A 91 3.71 -4.86 -3.42
N LEU A 92 3.88 -3.54 -3.50
CA LEU A 92 3.39 -2.80 -4.67
C LEU A 92 4.13 -3.23 -5.93
N GLU A 93 5.42 -3.57 -5.82
CA GLU A 93 6.20 -4.11 -6.94
C GLU A 93 5.71 -5.48 -7.42
N LYS A 94 5.32 -6.38 -6.52
CA LYS A 94 4.78 -7.68 -6.90
C LYS A 94 3.37 -7.57 -7.49
N GLY A 95 2.55 -6.69 -6.91
CA GLY A 95 1.23 -6.34 -7.47
C GLY A 95 1.35 -5.77 -8.89
N ARG A 96 2.38 -4.96 -9.14
CA ARG A 96 2.73 -4.48 -10.49
C ARG A 96 3.00 -5.61 -11.46
N LEU A 97 3.95 -6.48 -11.12
CA LEU A 97 4.35 -7.58 -12.00
C LEU A 97 3.14 -8.45 -12.36
N GLN A 98 2.24 -8.68 -11.39
CA GLN A 98 0.99 -9.41 -11.65
C GLN A 98 0.07 -8.64 -12.61
N GLY A 99 -0.10 -7.32 -12.43
CA GLY A 99 -0.86 -6.47 -13.33
C GLY A 99 -0.30 -6.42 -14.76
N ASP A 100 1.02 -6.24 -14.89
CA ASP A 100 1.74 -6.23 -16.17
C ASP A 100 1.55 -7.56 -16.92
N LEU A 101 1.66 -8.69 -16.21
CA LEU A 101 1.41 -10.02 -16.77
C LEU A 101 -0.04 -10.17 -17.23
N ILE A 102 -1.02 -9.75 -16.42
CA ILE A 102 -2.44 -9.80 -16.81
C ILE A 102 -2.68 -8.96 -18.08
N ALA A 103 -2.15 -7.75 -18.15
CA ALA A 103 -2.28 -6.89 -19.34
C ALA A 103 -1.61 -7.51 -20.58
N ALA A 104 -0.44 -8.15 -20.41
CA ALA A 104 0.28 -8.80 -21.51
C ALA A 104 -0.46 -10.01 -22.10
N PHE A 105 -1.26 -10.72 -21.30
CA PHE A 105 -2.04 -11.88 -21.73
C PHE A 105 -3.52 -11.57 -22.04
N GLN A 106 -3.92 -10.30 -21.94
CA GLN A 106 -5.26 -9.83 -22.32
C GLN A 106 -5.39 -9.50 -23.81
N TYR A 107 -4.39 -9.86 -24.64
CA TYR A 107 -4.36 -9.64 -26.09
C TYR A 107 -4.27 -10.96 -26.87
#